data_AF-A0A2W7PSV2-F1
#
_entry.id   AF-A0A2W7PSV2-F1
#
_cell.length_a   1.000
_cell.length_b   1.000
_cell.length_c   1.000
_cell.angle_alpha   90.00
_cell.angle_beta   90.00
_cell.angle_gamma   90.00
#
_symmetry.space_group_name_H-M   'P 1'
#
loop_
_entity.id
_entity.type
_entity.pdbx_description
1 polymer ?
#
loop_
_entity_poly.entity_id
_entity_poly.type
_entity_poly.pdbx_seq_one_letter_code
_entity_poly.pdbx_strand_id
1 'polypeptide(L)'
;MPRGGPRKGSGRKPGSPNARSAIEAIRAVADRHPDWHPLIQMADVANDTDLPIETRLDACKSAARWMIPPPKPVELEPDALVELEARLVRVKLEAQDQLLHSKPGLADRLARAKQQVFVVTGISRAPDEPIPEPIEGLSERLSNARATAERLAQPEDAPAPSERPVPAPAPPVADTEPSGPPEPYRPLMPTPAPTSFSTLMSEDYNPFSSKD
;
A
#
# COMPACT_ATOMS: atom_id res chain seq x y z
N MET A 1 -25.25 13.94 15.69
CA MET A 1 -24.61 12.62 15.57
C MET A 1 -24.62 11.92 16.93
N PRO A 2 -25.19 10.71 17.07
CA PRO A 2 -25.15 10.00 18.34
C PRO A 2 -23.72 9.52 18.63
N ARG A 3 -23.15 9.94 19.77
CA ARG A 3 -21.86 9.43 20.26
C ARG A 3 -22.08 7.99 20.72
N GLY A 4 -21.44 7.03 20.05
CA GLY A 4 -21.51 5.62 20.44
C GLY A 4 -21.07 5.44 21.88
N GLY A 5 -21.96 4.94 22.74
CA GLY A 5 -21.65 4.65 24.13
C GLY A 5 -20.58 3.54 24.27
N PRO A 6 -19.92 3.45 25.44
CA PRO A 6 -18.89 2.44 25.69
C PRO A 6 -19.49 1.04 25.53
N ARG A 7 -18.95 0.26 24.58
CA ARG A 7 -19.32 -1.14 24.38
C ARG A 7 -18.72 -1.98 25.51
N LYS A 8 -19.38 -3.07 25.90
CA LYS A 8 -18.82 -4.03 26.88
C LYS A 8 -17.52 -4.60 26.31
N GLY A 9 -16.38 -4.25 26.91
CA GLY A 9 -15.03 -4.59 26.41
C GLY A 9 -14.31 -3.49 25.61
N SER A 10 -14.94 -2.34 25.36
CA SER A 10 -14.24 -1.17 24.79
C SER A 10 -13.52 -0.41 25.90
N GLY A 11 -12.32 -0.87 26.25
CA GLY A 11 -11.44 -0.23 27.23
C GLY A 11 -10.06 -0.86 27.18
N ARG A 12 -9.06 -0.16 27.72
CA ARG A 12 -7.73 -0.76 27.93
C ARG A 12 -7.89 -1.95 28.88
N LYS A 13 -7.22 -3.07 28.58
CA LYS A 13 -7.21 -4.23 29.49
C LYS A 13 -6.75 -3.75 30.88
N PRO A 14 -7.49 -4.07 31.95
CA PRO A 14 -7.10 -3.69 33.30
C PRO A 14 -5.70 -4.26 33.58
N GLY A 15 -4.78 -3.40 34.01
CA GLY A 15 -3.38 -3.75 34.24
C GLY A 15 -2.40 -3.39 33.11
N SER A 16 -2.86 -2.80 31.99
CA SER A 16 -1.92 -2.23 31.02
C SER A 16 -1.10 -1.12 31.70
N PRO A 17 0.24 -1.14 31.66
CA PRO A 17 1.06 -0.12 32.31
C PRO A 17 0.66 1.28 31.84
N ASN A 18 0.42 2.17 32.80
CA ASN A 18 0.27 3.58 32.52
C ASN A 18 1.65 4.17 32.17
N ALA A 19 1.68 5.28 31.42
CA ALA A 19 2.95 5.93 31.03
C ALA A 19 3.85 6.24 32.25
N ARG A 20 3.25 6.58 33.39
CA ARG A 20 3.96 6.82 34.66
C ARG A 20 4.63 5.55 35.21
N SER A 21 3.90 4.43 35.28
CA SER A 21 4.46 3.16 35.74
C SER A 21 5.54 2.60 34.81
N ALA A 22 5.46 2.89 33.50
CA ALA A 22 6.52 2.53 32.56
C ALA A 22 7.82 3.30 32.82
N ILE A 23 7.73 4.61 33.12
CA ILE A 23 8.90 5.43 33.46
C ILE A 23 9.53 4.96 34.78
N GLU A 24 8.72 4.61 35.78
CA GLU A 24 9.21 4.08 37.06
C GLU A 24 9.94 2.74 36.87
N ALA A 25 9.40 1.83 36.04
CA ALA A 25 10.06 0.57 35.72
C ALA A 25 11.40 0.80 35.01
N ILE A 26 11.46 1.74 34.05
CA ILE A 26 12.69 2.09 33.34
C ILE A 26 13.75 2.62 34.33
N ARG A 27 13.35 3.50 35.25
CA ARG A 27 14.25 4.04 36.30
C ARG A 27 14.75 2.94 37.22
N ALA A 28 13.87 2.05 37.69
CA ALA A 28 14.25 0.94 38.56
C ALA A 28 15.25 -0.02 37.89
N VAL A 29 15.16 -0.21 36.57
CA VAL A 29 16.14 -0.99 35.79
C VAL A 29 17.46 -0.24 35.67
N ALA A 30 17.42 1.07 35.39
CA ALA A 30 18.63 1.90 35.31
C ALA A 30 19.39 1.96 36.65
N ASP A 31 18.67 2.06 37.78
CA ASP A 31 19.27 2.08 39.12
C ASP A 31 19.94 0.73 39.46
N ARG A 32 19.33 -0.38 39.01
CA ARG A 32 19.86 -1.72 39.25
C ARG A 32 21.06 -2.06 38.34
N HIS A 33 21.08 -1.50 37.14
CA HIS A 33 22.10 -1.77 36.13
C HIS A 33 22.58 -0.46 35.50
N PRO A 34 23.47 0.29 36.17
CA PRO A 34 23.89 1.62 35.70
C PRO A 34 24.67 1.58 34.37
N ASP A 35 25.39 0.50 34.11
CA ASP A 35 26.16 0.32 32.88
C ASP A 35 25.33 -0.29 31.74
N TRP A 36 24.09 -0.68 32.00
CA TRP A 36 23.22 -1.30 31.01
C TRP A 36 22.42 -0.25 30.25
N HIS A 37 22.59 -0.22 28.93
CA HIS A 37 21.83 0.66 28.06
C HIS A 37 21.15 -0.16 26.95
N PRO A 38 19.82 -0.05 26.76
CA PRO A 38 19.09 -0.88 25.82
C PRO A 38 19.56 -0.71 24.37
N LEU A 39 19.97 0.51 23.99
CA LEU A 39 20.55 0.75 22.65
C LEU A 39 21.90 0.06 22.46
N ILE A 40 22.72 -0.03 23.51
CA ILE A 40 24.02 -0.72 23.44
C ILE A 40 23.76 -2.21 23.26
N GLN A 41 22.86 -2.79 24.07
CA GLN A 41 22.49 -4.20 23.93
C GLN A 41 21.90 -4.52 22.54
N MET A 42 21.06 -3.65 21.99
CA MET A 42 20.55 -3.84 20.62
C MET A 42 21.66 -3.79 19.58
N ALA A 43 22.67 -2.92 19.76
CA ALA A 43 23.83 -2.87 18.89
C ALA A 43 24.70 -4.13 19.00
N ASP A 44 24.89 -4.64 20.22
CA ASP A 44 25.62 -5.89 20.47
C ASP A 44 24.92 -7.07 19.77
N VAL A 45 23.60 -7.21 19.96
CA VAL A 45 22.78 -8.25 19.32
C VAL A 45 22.79 -8.13 17.79
N ALA A 46 22.78 -6.91 17.24
CA ALA A 46 22.85 -6.69 15.80
C ALA A 46 24.21 -7.09 15.20
N ASN A 47 25.29 -6.89 15.95
CA ASN A 47 26.66 -7.17 15.51
C ASN A 47 27.11 -8.62 15.77
N ASP A 48 26.43 -9.34 16.65
CA ASP A 48 26.73 -10.74 16.97
C ASP A 48 26.52 -11.64 15.74
N THR A 49 27.60 -12.26 15.24
CA THR A 49 27.58 -13.12 14.06
C THR A 49 27.07 -14.53 14.35
N ASP A 50 26.99 -14.92 15.61
CA ASP A 50 26.54 -16.26 16.02
C ASP A 50 25.01 -16.34 16.07
N LEU A 51 24.33 -15.19 16.07
CA LEU A 51 22.87 -15.10 16.04
C LEU A 51 22.30 -15.22 14.61
N PRO A 52 21.08 -15.79 14.46
CA PRO A 52 20.38 -15.81 13.18
C PRO A 52 20.20 -14.42 12.59
N ILE A 53 20.31 -14.31 11.27
CA ILE A 53 20.19 -13.03 10.55
C ILE A 53 18.88 -12.29 10.84
N GLU A 54 17.78 -13.01 11.05
CA GLU A 54 16.47 -12.44 11.36
C GLU A 54 16.49 -11.68 12.69
N THR A 55 17.07 -12.29 13.73
CA THR A 55 17.21 -11.67 15.06
C THR A 55 18.06 -10.42 15.00
N ARG A 56 19.15 -10.46 14.24
CA ARG A 56 20.05 -9.31 14.04
C ARG A 56 19.35 -8.18 13.29
N LEU A 57 18.58 -8.51 12.24
CA LEU A 57 17.82 -7.53 11.47
C LEU A 57 16.71 -6.87 12.30
N ASP A 58 16.03 -7.62 13.15
CA ASP A 58 14.99 -7.07 14.01
C ASP A 58 15.57 -6.20 15.14
N ALA A 59 16.75 -6.53 15.67
CA ALA A 59 17.50 -5.66 16.56
C ALA A 59 17.92 -4.36 15.84
N CYS A 60 18.46 -4.47 14.62
CA CYS A 60 18.80 -3.31 13.77
C CYS A 60 17.59 -2.40 13.52
N LYS A 61 16.44 -2.94 13.11
CA LYS A 61 15.21 -2.15 12.88
C LYS A 61 14.75 -1.45 14.14
N SER A 62 14.83 -2.11 15.29
CA SER A 62 14.43 -1.56 16.58
C SER A 62 15.35 -0.41 17.01
N ALA A 63 16.66 -0.56 16.82
CA ALA A 63 17.65 0.47 17.10
C ALA A 63 17.55 1.68 16.15
N ALA A 64 17.29 1.43 14.86
CA ALA A 64 17.25 2.48 13.82
C ALA A 64 16.28 3.62 14.15
N ARG A 65 15.14 3.31 14.79
CA ARG A 65 14.13 4.30 15.20
C ARG A 65 14.66 5.35 16.18
N TRP A 66 15.69 5.00 16.96
CA TRP A 66 16.30 5.87 17.95
C TRP A 66 17.53 6.60 17.40
N MET A 67 18.21 6.00 16.42
CA MET A 67 19.38 6.60 15.76
C MET A 67 19.00 7.63 14.70
N ILE A 68 17.93 7.37 13.95
CA ILE A 68 17.47 8.24 12.86
C ILE A 68 16.17 8.90 13.32
N PRO A 69 16.16 10.23 13.57
CA PRO A 69 14.92 10.92 13.88
C PRO A 69 13.93 10.72 12.72
N PRO A 70 12.64 10.46 13.02
CA PRO A 70 11.66 10.30 11.96
C PRO A 70 11.63 11.57 11.10
N PRO A 71 11.58 11.45 9.76
CA PRO A 71 11.49 12.61 8.91
C PRO A 71 10.26 13.41 9.33
N LYS A 72 10.44 14.71 9.54
CA LYS A 72 9.31 15.59 9.83
C LYS A 72 8.37 15.57 8.62
N PRO A 73 7.05 15.52 8.83
CA PRO A 73 6.11 15.70 7.72
C PRO A 73 6.45 17.03 7.05
N VAL A 74 6.63 17.00 5.73
CA VAL A 74 6.91 18.22 4.96
C VAL A 74 5.60 19.01 4.95
N GLU A 75 5.57 20.10 5.70
CA GLU A 75 4.50 21.10 5.63
C GLU A 75 4.72 21.88 4.32
N LEU A 76 4.02 21.47 3.27
CA LEU A 76 4.01 22.21 2.01
C LEU A 76 3.01 23.35 2.14
N GLU A 77 3.47 24.58 1.96
CA GLU A 77 2.57 25.72 1.84
C GLU A 77 1.60 25.50 0.66
N PRO A 78 0.31 25.87 0.80
CA PRO A 78 -0.69 25.62 -0.23
C PRO A 78 -0.31 26.25 -1.58
N ASP A 79 0.36 27.41 -1.56
CA ASP A 79 0.78 28.11 -2.77
C ASP A 79 1.90 27.34 -3.50
N ALA A 80 2.81 26.70 -2.77
CA ALA A 80 3.86 25.85 -3.34
C ALA A 80 3.29 24.58 -4.01
N LEU A 81 2.18 24.04 -3.48
CA LEU A 81 1.48 22.91 -4.12
C LEU A 81 0.86 23.31 -5.45
N VAL A 82 0.20 24.47 -5.50
CA VAL A 82 -0.39 25.00 -6.74
C VAL A 82 0.69 25.25 -7.79
N GLU A 83 1.84 25.80 -7.39
CA GLU A 83 2.97 26.00 -8.30
C GLU A 83 3.54 24.68 -8.83
N LEU A 84 3.68 23.67 -7.96
CA LEU A 84 4.16 22.34 -8.34
C LEU A 84 3.19 21.65 -9.29
N GLU A 85 1.89 21.74 -9.04
CA GLU A 85 0.85 21.24 -9.95
C GLU A 85 0.89 21.94 -11.30
N ALA A 86 1.00 23.27 -11.30
CA ALA A 86 1.13 24.04 -12.53
C ALA A 86 2.36 23.61 -13.34
N ARG A 87 3.49 23.35 -12.67
CA ARG A 87 4.72 22.85 -13.31
C ARG A 87 4.53 21.44 -13.87
N LEU A 88 3.90 20.54 -13.13
CA LEU A 88 3.60 19.18 -13.60
C LEU A 88 2.65 19.19 -14.80
N VAL A 89 1.64 20.06 -14.81
CA VAL A 89 0.72 20.21 -15.94
C VAL A 89 1.47 20.71 -17.18
N ARG A 90 2.34 21.71 -17.04
CA ARG A 90 3.17 22.18 -18.18
C ARG A 90 4.04 21.07 -18.76
N VAL A 91 4.77 20.34 -17.91
CA VAL A 91 5.62 19.22 -18.36
C VAL A 91 4.80 18.14 -19.06
N LYS A 92 3.59 17.84 -18.56
CA LYS A 92 2.68 16.88 -19.20
C LYS A 92 2.19 17.37 -20.56
N LEU A 93 1.84 18.65 -20.68
CA LEU A 93 1.43 19.24 -21.94
C LEU A 93 2.57 19.24 -22.96
N GLU A 94 3.77 19.64 -22.56
CA GLU A 94 4.97 19.60 -23.41
C GLU A 94 5.27 18.17 -23.89
N ALA A 95 5.15 17.17 -23.01
CA ALA A 95 5.31 15.77 -23.39
C ALA A 95 4.21 15.29 -24.36
N GLN A 96 2.97 15.74 -24.18
CA GLN A 96 1.88 15.44 -25.11
C GLN A 96 2.08 16.09 -26.48
N ASP A 97 2.55 17.34 -26.50
CA ASP A 97 2.86 18.04 -27.75
C ASP A 97 4.00 17.33 -28.48
N GLN A 98 5.07 16.94 -27.80
CA GLN A 98 6.15 16.15 -28.41
C GLN A 98 5.63 14.82 -28.98
N LEU A 99 4.69 14.15 -28.30
CA LEU A 99 4.06 12.93 -28.82
C LEU A 99 3.18 13.17 -30.06
N LEU A 100 2.47 14.30 -30.12
CA LEU A 100 1.66 14.67 -31.28
C LEU A 100 2.53 15.02 -32.50
N HIS A 101 3.64 15.73 -32.28
CA HIS A 101 4.56 16.14 -33.35
C HIS A 101 5.46 14.99 -33.83
N SER A 102 5.83 14.05 -32.96
CA SER A 102 6.64 12.88 -33.33
C SER A 102 5.89 11.83 -34.17
N LYS A 103 4.55 11.86 -34.18
CA LYS A 103 3.71 10.92 -34.95
C LYS A 103 2.81 11.68 -35.94
N PRO A 104 3.29 11.96 -37.16
CA PRO A 104 2.47 12.65 -38.17
C PRO A 104 1.15 11.90 -38.42
N GLY A 105 0.05 12.65 -38.46
CA GLY A 105 -1.31 12.13 -38.63
C GLY A 105 -1.95 11.50 -37.37
N LEU A 106 -1.28 11.51 -36.21
CA LEU A 106 -1.93 11.11 -34.95
C LEU A 106 -2.96 12.14 -34.50
N ALA A 107 -2.67 13.44 -34.68
CA ALA A 107 -3.60 14.53 -34.41
C ALA A 107 -4.91 14.38 -35.23
N ASP A 108 -4.80 14.10 -36.54
CA ASP A 108 -5.97 13.90 -37.42
C ASP A 108 -6.76 12.63 -37.08
N ARG A 109 -6.08 11.58 -36.59
CA ARG A 109 -6.73 10.35 -36.12
C ARG A 109 -7.48 10.59 -34.81
N LEU A 110 -6.91 11.35 -33.88
CA LEU A 110 -7.59 11.76 -32.65
C LEU A 110 -8.77 12.68 -32.94
N ALA A 111 -8.63 13.64 -33.85
CA ALA A 111 -9.72 14.54 -34.25
C ALA A 111 -10.89 13.75 -34.85
N ARG A 112 -10.61 12.80 -35.75
CA ARG A 112 -11.62 11.88 -36.31
C ARG A 112 -12.26 10.99 -35.25
N ALA A 113 -11.46 10.42 -34.34
CA ALA A 113 -11.99 9.60 -33.24
C ALA A 113 -12.92 10.40 -32.32
N LYS A 114 -12.57 11.66 -31.99
CA LYS A 114 -13.43 12.56 -31.20
C LYS A 114 -14.76 12.85 -31.91
N GLN A 115 -14.74 13.09 -33.22
CA GLN A 115 -15.95 13.28 -34.02
C GLN A 115 -16.81 12.00 -34.09
N GLN A 116 -16.20 10.82 -34.17
CA GLN A 116 -16.95 9.56 -34.15
C GLN A 116 -17.59 9.27 -32.79
N VAL A 117 -16.91 9.58 -31.68
CA VAL A 117 -17.48 9.44 -30.32
C VAL A 117 -18.68 10.37 -30.11
N PHE A 118 -18.64 11.58 -30.68
CA PHE A 118 -19.76 12.53 -30.68
C PHE A 118 -21.00 11.97 -31.39
N VAL A 119 -20.82 11.31 -32.54
CA VAL A 119 -21.91 10.70 -33.31
C VAL A 119 -22.53 9.49 -32.59
N VAL A 120 -21.74 8.72 -31.84
CA VAL A 120 -22.21 7.51 -31.14
C VAL A 120 -22.91 7.83 -29.80
N THR A 121 -22.57 8.94 -29.16
CA THR A 121 -23.13 9.31 -27.84
C THR A 121 -24.27 10.32 -27.91
N GLY A 122 -24.47 11.01 -29.04
CA GLY A 122 -25.63 11.89 -29.25
C GLY A 122 -25.69 13.13 -28.34
N ILE A 123 -24.64 13.44 -27.58
CA ILE A 123 -24.59 14.63 -26.73
C ILE A 123 -23.98 15.77 -27.53
N SER A 124 -24.82 16.47 -28.29
CA SER A 124 -24.50 17.78 -28.83
C SER A 124 -24.53 18.81 -27.71
N ARG A 125 -23.36 19.29 -27.26
CA ARG A 125 -23.27 20.40 -26.31
C ARG A 125 -22.58 21.58 -26.98
N ALA A 126 -23.36 22.61 -27.31
CA ALA A 126 -22.83 23.90 -27.72
C ALA A 126 -22.17 24.59 -26.49
N PRO A 127 -21.11 25.40 -26.69
CA PRO A 127 -20.33 25.96 -25.59
C PRO A 127 -21.08 26.98 -24.69
N ASP A 128 -22.25 27.49 -25.10
CA ASP A 128 -22.94 28.61 -24.42
C ASP A 128 -24.38 28.31 -23.93
N GLU A 129 -24.81 27.04 -23.83
CA GLU A 129 -26.14 26.76 -23.27
C GLU A 129 -26.14 26.74 -21.73
N PRO A 130 -27.09 27.43 -21.07
CA PRO A 130 -27.26 27.36 -19.62
C PRO A 130 -27.59 25.93 -19.22
N ILE A 131 -26.98 25.49 -18.12
CA ILE A 131 -27.11 24.14 -17.56
C ILE A 131 -28.61 23.84 -17.39
N PRO A 132 -29.20 22.88 -18.14
CA PRO A 132 -30.55 22.45 -17.83
C PRO A 132 -30.50 21.79 -16.45
N GLU A 133 -31.48 22.13 -15.61
CA GLU A 133 -31.63 21.61 -14.25
C GLU A 133 -31.41 20.09 -14.19
N PRO A 134 -30.83 19.59 -13.08
CA PRO A 134 -30.40 18.21 -12.98
C PRO A 134 -31.54 17.27 -13.36
N ILE A 135 -31.32 16.52 -14.43
CA ILE A 135 -32.25 15.56 -15.02
C ILE A 135 -32.90 14.76 -13.89
N GLU A 136 -34.19 15.03 -13.65
CA GLU A 136 -35.02 14.25 -12.74
C GLU A 136 -34.86 12.78 -13.13
N GLY A 137 -34.29 11.99 -12.21
CA GLY A 137 -33.98 10.58 -12.43
C GLY A 137 -32.50 10.21 -12.33
N LEU A 138 -31.55 11.15 -12.32
CA LEU A 138 -30.15 10.82 -11.95
C LEU A 138 -30.05 10.41 -10.48
N SER A 139 -30.85 11.06 -9.63
CA SER A 139 -31.08 10.68 -8.23
C SER A 139 -31.60 9.26 -8.11
N GLU A 140 -32.64 8.90 -8.87
CA GLU A 140 -33.22 7.55 -8.86
C GLU A 140 -32.27 6.49 -9.44
N ARG A 141 -31.50 6.84 -10.48
CA ARG A 141 -30.51 5.93 -11.06
C ARG A 141 -29.37 5.66 -10.09
N LEU A 142 -28.91 6.68 -9.38
CA LEU A 142 -27.89 6.52 -8.33
C LEU A 142 -28.44 5.79 -7.10
N SER A 143 -29.69 6.02 -6.70
CA SER A 143 -30.32 5.27 -5.61
C SER A 143 -30.53 3.81 -5.98
N ASN A 144 -30.94 3.51 -7.21
CA ASN A 144 -31.10 2.14 -7.69
C ASN A 144 -29.75 1.42 -7.82
N ALA A 145 -28.71 2.09 -8.35
CA ALA A 145 -27.36 1.53 -8.41
C ALA A 145 -26.81 1.24 -7.00
N ARG A 146 -27.07 2.12 -6.03
CA ARG A 146 -26.67 1.96 -4.63
C ARG A 146 -27.44 0.82 -3.94
N ALA A 147 -28.75 0.71 -4.17
CA ALA A 147 -29.57 -0.38 -3.67
C ALA A 147 -29.13 -1.74 -4.25
N THR A 148 -28.69 -1.77 -5.51
CA THR A 148 -28.17 -2.99 -6.14
C THR A 148 -26.81 -3.39 -5.55
N ALA A 149 -25.94 -2.40 -5.28
CA ALA A 149 -24.65 -2.64 -4.63
C ALA A 149 -24.79 -3.08 -3.16
N GLU A 150 -25.74 -2.51 -2.42
CA GLU A 150 -26.03 -2.94 -1.04
C GLU A 150 -26.63 -4.35 -0.98
N ARG A 151 -27.43 -4.75 -1.98
CA ARG A 151 -27.96 -6.12 -2.07
C ARG A 151 -26.89 -7.18 -2.37
N LEU A 152 -25.84 -6.81 -3.10
CA LEU A 152 -24.66 -7.66 -3.34
C LEU A 152 -23.67 -7.67 -2.17
N ALA A 153 -23.72 -6.67 -1.29
CA ALA A 153 -22.84 -6.54 -0.13
C ALA A 153 -23.45 -7.10 1.17
N GLN A 154 -24.70 -7.57 1.15
CA GLN A 154 -25.26 -8.31 2.28
C GLN A 154 -24.60 -9.70 2.35
N PRO A 155 -23.96 -10.08 3.47
CA PRO A 155 -23.53 -11.44 3.68
C PRO A 155 -24.80 -12.31 3.68
N GLU A 156 -24.84 -13.34 2.84
CA GLU A 156 -25.88 -14.36 2.93
C GLU A 156 -25.94 -14.84 4.38
N ASP A 157 -27.13 -14.72 4.99
CA ASP A 157 -27.43 -15.33 6.28
C ASP A 157 -27.13 -16.82 6.16
N ALA A 158 -26.03 -17.23 6.76
CA ALA A 158 -25.69 -18.63 6.91
C ALA A 158 -26.90 -19.32 7.58
N PRO A 159 -27.46 -20.39 6.98
CA PRO A 159 -28.52 -21.14 7.63
C PRO A 159 -28.03 -21.64 8.98
N ALA A 160 -28.91 -21.57 9.98
CA ALA A 160 -28.67 -21.97 11.35
C ALA A 160 -27.91 -23.32 11.45
N PRO A 161 -27.02 -23.49 12.45
CA PRO A 161 -26.22 -24.70 12.59
C PRO A 161 -27.14 -25.90 12.75
N SER A 162 -27.18 -26.74 11.72
CA SER A 162 -27.80 -28.06 11.81
C SER A 162 -27.01 -28.90 12.81
N GLU A 163 -27.68 -29.44 13.82
CA GLU A 163 -27.13 -30.41 14.74
C GLU A 163 -26.50 -31.56 13.92
N ARG A 164 -25.18 -31.73 14.05
CA ARG A 164 -24.47 -32.82 13.39
C ARG A 164 -24.96 -34.15 13.98
N PRO A 165 -25.39 -35.12 13.15
CA PRO A 165 -25.60 -36.49 13.60
C PRO A 165 -24.27 -37.05 14.12
N VAL A 166 -24.33 -37.81 15.21
CA VAL A 166 -23.19 -38.54 15.79
C VAL A 166 -22.52 -39.38 14.69
N PRO A 167 -21.18 -39.30 14.50
CA PRO A 167 -20.50 -40.09 13.50
C PRO A 167 -20.56 -41.59 13.86
N ALA A 168 -21.03 -42.39 12.91
CA ALA A 168 -20.92 -43.85 12.93
C ALA A 168 -19.44 -44.27 12.99
N PRO A 169 -19.11 -45.46 13.56
CA PRO A 169 -17.74 -45.94 13.64
C PRO A 169 -17.10 -46.04 12.24
N ALA A 170 -15.88 -45.53 12.14
CA ALA A 170 -15.12 -45.45 10.89
C ALA A 170 -14.83 -46.84 10.29
N PRO A 171 -14.89 -47.00 8.94
CA PRO A 171 -14.40 -48.19 8.27
C PRO A 171 -12.86 -48.29 8.38
N PRO A 172 -12.30 -49.51 8.29
CA PRO A 172 -10.86 -49.73 8.46
C PRO A 172 -10.05 -49.00 7.37
N VAL A 173 -8.99 -48.34 7.83
CA VAL A 173 -8.03 -47.58 7.03
C VAL A 173 -7.37 -48.52 6.02
N ALA A 174 -7.59 -48.25 4.74
CA ALA A 174 -6.79 -48.83 3.67
C ALA A 174 -5.44 -48.09 3.61
N ASP A 175 -4.36 -48.86 3.59
CA ASP A 175 -2.98 -48.40 3.50
C ASP A 175 -2.81 -47.41 2.34
N THR A 176 -2.66 -46.12 2.68
CA THR A 176 -2.27 -45.09 1.73
C THR A 176 -0.76 -44.94 1.81
N GLU A 177 -0.07 -45.34 0.75
CA GLU A 177 1.38 -45.25 0.61
C GLU A 177 1.90 -43.82 0.89
N PRO A 178 3.08 -43.67 1.51
CA PRO A 178 3.65 -42.37 1.79
C PRO A 178 4.03 -41.65 0.49
N SER A 179 3.34 -40.53 0.24
CA SER A 179 3.72 -39.48 -0.70
C SER A 179 5.23 -39.21 -0.66
N GLY A 180 5.90 -39.35 -1.80
CA GLY A 180 7.33 -39.09 -1.96
C GLY A 180 7.75 -37.63 -1.66
N PRO A 181 9.06 -37.36 -1.68
CA PRO A 181 9.61 -36.05 -1.34
C PRO A 181 9.10 -34.94 -2.30
N PRO A 182 8.86 -33.73 -1.79
CA PRO A 182 8.31 -32.63 -2.57
C PRO A 182 9.25 -32.28 -3.74
N GLU A 183 8.70 -32.23 -4.95
CA GLU A 183 9.48 -31.82 -6.13
C GLU A 183 9.97 -30.38 -5.99
N PRO A 184 11.21 -30.08 -6.43
CA PRO A 184 11.75 -28.73 -6.41
C PRO A 184 10.93 -27.82 -7.33
N TYR A 185 10.55 -26.65 -6.80
CA TYR A 185 9.77 -25.64 -7.49
C TYR A 185 10.37 -25.29 -8.85
N ARG A 186 9.59 -25.50 -9.92
CA ARG A 186 9.91 -25.06 -11.27
C ARG A 186 9.01 -23.87 -11.63
N PRO A 187 9.55 -22.65 -11.79
CA PRO A 187 8.74 -21.51 -12.20
C PRO A 187 8.14 -21.77 -13.59
N LEU A 188 6.84 -21.50 -13.73
CA LEU A 188 6.06 -21.67 -14.97
C LEU A 188 6.52 -20.76 -16.12
N MET A 189 7.40 -19.79 -15.86
CA MET A 189 7.95 -18.90 -16.87
C MET A 189 9.46 -18.69 -16.69
N PRO A 190 10.24 -18.62 -17.78
CA PRO A 190 11.65 -18.27 -17.73
C PRO A 190 11.79 -16.82 -17.25
N THR A 191 12.69 -16.58 -16.30
CA THR A 191 13.08 -15.22 -15.91
C THR A 191 13.64 -14.48 -17.13
N PRO A 192 13.16 -13.26 -17.44
CA PRO A 192 13.71 -12.49 -18.55
C PRO A 192 15.20 -12.23 -18.29
N ALA A 193 16.02 -12.46 -19.31
CA ALA A 193 17.45 -12.21 -19.22
C ALA A 193 17.71 -10.76 -18.79
N PRO A 194 18.73 -10.49 -17.95
CA PRO A 194 19.09 -9.13 -17.59
C PRO A 194 19.47 -8.39 -18.87
N THR A 195 18.62 -7.43 -19.25
CA THR A 195 18.99 -6.46 -20.27
C THR A 195 20.13 -5.65 -19.69
N SER A 196 21.29 -5.69 -20.35
CA SER A 196 22.50 -4.99 -19.96
C SER A 196 22.25 -3.49 -19.95
N PHE A 197 21.77 -2.97 -18.83
CA PHE A 197 21.54 -1.54 -18.57
C PHE A 197 22.84 -0.78 -18.23
N SER A 198 24.00 -1.37 -18.50
CA SER A 198 25.29 -0.99 -17.91
C SER A 198 26.33 -0.46 -18.91
N THR A 199 25.93 0.04 -20.08
CA THR A 199 26.89 0.59 -21.07
C THR A 199 26.76 2.09 -21.32
N LEU A 200 25.88 2.79 -20.61
CA LEU A 200 25.70 4.25 -20.76
C LEU A 200 26.18 5.08 -19.56
N MET A 201 26.70 4.46 -18.50
CA MET A 201 27.45 5.17 -17.48
C MET A 201 28.93 4.99 -17.79
N SER A 202 29.49 6.00 -18.46
CA SER A 202 30.92 6.13 -18.78
C SER A 202 31.77 5.78 -17.56
N GLU A 203 32.82 4.98 -17.78
CA GLU A 203 33.84 4.58 -16.78
C GLU A 203 34.54 5.77 -16.11
N ASP A 204 34.31 7.00 -16.59
CA ASP A 204 34.93 8.23 -16.14
C ASP A 204 34.17 8.98 -15.02
N TYR A 205 33.00 8.50 -14.58
CA TYR A 205 32.28 9.19 -13.48
C TYR A 205 32.78 8.75 -12.10
N ASN A 206 33.85 9.40 -11.63
CA ASN A 206 34.35 9.25 -10.27
C ASN A 206 34.15 10.56 -9.47
N PRO A 207 33.00 10.75 -8.79
CA PRO A 207 32.66 12.02 -8.13
C PRO A 207 33.49 12.31 -6.87
N PHE A 208 34.39 11.40 -6.46
CA PHE A 208 35.20 11.53 -5.25
C PHE A 208 36.71 11.62 -5.52
N SER A 209 37.14 11.87 -6.75
CA SER A 209 38.53 12.19 -7.05
C SER A 209 38.89 13.56 -6.45
N SER A 210 39.54 13.54 -5.29
CA SER A 210 40.10 14.71 -4.64
C SER A 210 41.29 15.24 -5.47
N LYS A 211 41.22 16.51 -5.88
CA LYS A 211 42.39 17.23 -6.38
C LYS A 211 43.30 17.53 -5.20
N ASP A 212 44.44 16.86 -5.15
CA ASP A 212 45.63 17.32 -4.43
C ASP A 212 46.38 18.38 -5.25
#